data_AF-A0A9E5E118-F1
#
_entry.id   AF-A0A9E5E118-F1
#
_cell.length_a   1.000
_cell.length_b   1.000
_cell.length_c   1.000
_cell.angle_alpha   90.00
_cell.angle_beta   90.00
_cell.angle_gamma   90.00
#
_symmetry.space_group_name_H-M   'P 1'
#
loop_
_entity.id
_entity.type
_entity.pdbx_description
1 polymer ?
#
loop_
_entity_poly.entity_id
_entity_poly.type
_entity_poly.pdbx_seq_one_letter_code
_entity_poly.pdbx_strand_id
1 'polypeptide(L)'
;MRRSFFQFLLFLFLTCLPLRAAEYKLADGTVLSGRPASMNEQGVSIELEDGTITKRTPWNKFHQQALKKFAAEFANSPRFTPAMKVLINSLILPDPPLNAGATNEVEAPLPVVPEVIKAPRAALVKVEGFERPLADPSFFAALSSSMGFLALLLLIGANFYAAYEVALFKDRSVALVMGVSVVPIIGPLVFFCMPPRTPKSSNPEAEEVAPAETASQQAVTSTSSENPDSIFYRSGEMTINRRFIETKLAGFMKMVPSGDYKNLWLAVRTADGEFWTQNITKTTQESMTVKTPVENVWDHREISYFQIKEMEIRRWVAEES
;
A
#
# COMPACT_ATOMS: atom_id res chain seq x y z
N MET A 1 -46.69 -28.91 28.43
CA MET A 1 -45.24 -29.18 28.62
C MET A 1 -44.58 -30.03 27.53
N ARG A 2 -45.14 -31.16 27.08
CA ARG A 2 -44.45 -32.05 26.09
C ARG A 2 -44.17 -31.42 24.72
N ARG A 3 -45.04 -30.53 24.20
CA ARG A 3 -44.84 -29.85 22.91
C ARG A 3 -43.71 -28.80 22.93
N SER A 4 -43.66 -27.97 23.97
CA SER A 4 -42.60 -26.98 24.13
C SER A 4 -41.23 -27.61 24.39
N PHE A 5 -41.18 -28.74 25.11
CA PHE A 5 -39.93 -29.49 25.31
C PHE A 5 -39.43 -30.10 23.99
N PHE A 6 -40.34 -30.62 23.15
CA PHE A 6 -39.98 -31.15 21.83
C PHE A 6 -39.49 -30.06 20.87
N GLN A 7 -40.11 -28.87 20.89
CA GLN A 7 -39.62 -27.71 20.11
C GLN A 7 -38.27 -27.21 20.60
N PHE A 8 -38.02 -27.21 21.90
CA PHE A 8 -36.71 -26.83 22.47
C PHE A 8 -35.63 -27.84 22.11
N LEU A 9 -35.95 -29.14 22.13
CA LEU A 9 -35.04 -30.21 21.73
C LEU A 9 -34.76 -30.20 20.23
N LEU A 10 -35.75 -29.89 19.39
CA LEU A 10 -35.56 -29.67 17.95
C LEU A 10 -34.66 -28.46 17.68
N PHE A 11 -34.82 -27.37 18.44
CA PHE A 11 -33.98 -26.18 18.32
C PHE A 11 -32.53 -26.46 18.75
N LEU A 12 -32.35 -27.23 19.83
CA LEU A 12 -31.03 -27.66 20.31
C LEU A 12 -30.34 -28.63 19.33
N PHE A 13 -31.11 -29.49 18.67
CA PHE A 13 -30.59 -30.39 17.63
C PHE A 13 -30.23 -29.64 16.34
N LEU A 14 -30.97 -28.58 16.02
CA LEU A 14 -30.71 -27.72 14.85
C LEU A 14 -29.47 -26.83 15.05
N THR A 15 -29.15 -26.43 16.30
CA THR A 15 -27.92 -25.66 16.62
C THR A 15 -26.70 -26.54 16.83
N CYS A 16 -26.88 -27.86 16.97
CA CYS A 16 -25.82 -28.84 17.15
C CYS A 16 -25.52 -29.65 15.87
N LEU A 17 -25.86 -29.12 14.69
CA LEU A 17 -25.29 -29.66 13.45
C LEU A 17 -23.80 -29.30 13.41
N PRO A 18 -22.86 -30.28 13.41
CA PRO A 18 -21.47 -29.98 13.12
C PRO A 18 -21.39 -29.36 11.72
N LEU A 19 -21.01 -28.07 11.66
CA LEU A 19 -20.53 -27.46 10.43
C LEU A 19 -19.28 -28.25 10.00
N ARG A 20 -19.45 -29.13 9.01
CA ARG A 20 -18.35 -29.90 8.42
C ARG A 20 -17.18 -28.97 8.09
N ALA A 21 -16.02 -29.24 8.67
CA ALA A 21 -14.77 -28.67 8.20
C ALA A 21 -14.54 -29.14 6.76
N ALA A 22 -14.31 -28.20 5.85
CA ALA A 22 -14.03 -28.52 4.46
C ALA A 22 -12.55 -28.86 4.30
N GLU A 23 -12.27 -30.01 3.69
CA GLU A 23 -10.92 -30.46 3.37
C GLU A 23 -10.53 -30.06 1.94
N TYR A 24 -9.41 -29.35 1.83
CA TYR A 24 -8.86 -28.85 0.56
C TYR A 24 -7.49 -29.48 0.32
N LYS A 25 -7.33 -30.19 -0.81
CA LYS A 25 -6.07 -30.81 -1.21
C LYS A 25 -5.21 -29.83 -2.02
N LEU A 26 -3.94 -29.73 -1.66
CA LEU A 26 -2.92 -28.97 -2.38
C LEU A 26 -2.22 -29.86 -3.41
N ALA A 27 -1.60 -29.24 -4.42
CA ALA A 27 -0.84 -29.90 -5.48
C ALA A 27 0.37 -30.68 -4.95
N ASP A 28 0.90 -30.28 -3.79
CA ASP A 28 2.01 -30.94 -3.09
C ASP A 28 1.55 -32.18 -2.27
N GLY A 29 0.25 -32.52 -2.30
CA GLY A 29 -0.34 -33.67 -1.61
C GLY A 29 -0.78 -33.39 -0.16
N THR A 30 -0.51 -32.20 0.37
CA THR A 30 -0.95 -31.77 1.71
C THR A 30 -2.44 -31.40 1.72
N VAL A 31 -3.11 -31.68 2.84
CA VAL A 31 -4.54 -31.40 3.01
C VAL A 31 -4.71 -30.30 4.06
N LEU A 32 -5.43 -29.25 3.71
CA LEU A 32 -5.84 -28.18 4.63
C LEU A 32 -7.31 -28.39 5.00
N SER A 33 -7.57 -28.67 6.26
CA SER A 33 -8.91 -28.71 6.84
C SER A 33 -9.19 -27.38 7.55
N GLY A 34 -10.31 -26.74 7.22
CA GLY A 34 -10.71 -25.52 7.91
C GLY A 34 -11.71 -24.67 7.14
N ARG A 35 -12.03 -23.50 7.71
CA ARG A 35 -12.96 -22.53 7.10
C ARG A 35 -12.18 -21.48 6.33
N PRO A 36 -12.63 -21.08 5.14
CA PRO A 36 -11.98 -19.97 4.45
C PRO A 36 -12.31 -18.64 5.14
N ALA A 37 -11.29 -18.00 5.71
CA ALA A 37 -11.43 -16.75 6.44
C ALA A 37 -11.33 -15.53 5.52
N SER A 38 -10.42 -15.55 4.54
CA SER A 38 -10.22 -14.46 3.58
C SER A 38 -9.79 -15.00 2.22
N MET A 39 -10.42 -14.47 1.16
CA MET A 39 -10.17 -14.85 -0.23
C MET A 39 -9.96 -13.59 -1.07
N ASN A 40 -8.81 -13.51 -1.74
CA ASN A 40 -8.52 -12.45 -2.71
C ASN A 40 -7.97 -13.09 -4.00
N GLU A 41 -7.74 -12.28 -5.03
CA GLU A 41 -7.13 -12.71 -6.31
C GLU A 41 -5.78 -13.42 -6.14
N GLN A 42 -5.05 -13.12 -5.06
CA GLN A 42 -3.76 -13.72 -4.76
C GLN A 42 -3.83 -15.10 -4.08
N GLY A 43 -4.99 -15.49 -3.53
CA GLY A 43 -5.14 -16.77 -2.83
C GLY A 43 -6.15 -16.76 -1.69
N VAL A 44 -6.22 -17.88 -0.97
CA VAL A 44 -7.10 -18.10 0.18
C VAL A 44 -6.29 -18.30 1.45
N SER A 45 -6.73 -17.68 2.54
CA SER A 45 -6.30 -18.05 3.89
C SER A 45 -7.41 -18.85 4.57
N ILE A 46 -7.04 -20.01 5.11
CA ILE A 46 -7.94 -20.94 5.78
C ILE A 46 -7.70 -20.81 7.29
N GLU A 47 -8.76 -20.57 8.04
CA GLU A 47 -8.79 -20.67 9.48
C GLU A 47 -8.93 -22.14 9.86
N LEU A 48 -7.92 -22.65 10.57
CA LEU A 48 -7.88 -24.01 11.09
C LEU A 48 -8.81 -24.14 12.29
N GLU A 49 -9.10 -25.38 12.68
CA GLU A 49 -9.97 -25.68 13.82
C GLU A 49 -9.46 -25.08 15.14
N ASP A 50 -8.15 -24.84 15.25
CA ASP A 50 -7.49 -24.18 16.39
C ASP A 50 -7.69 -22.65 16.42
N GLY A 51 -8.47 -22.08 15.49
CA GLY A 51 -8.69 -20.64 15.36
C GLY A 51 -7.51 -19.86 14.75
N THR A 52 -6.47 -20.58 14.30
CA THR A 52 -5.29 -19.98 13.66
C THR A 52 -5.51 -19.80 12.16
N ILE A 53 -5.27 -18.60 11.65
CA ILE A 53 -5.36 -18.29 10.22
C ILE A 53 -4.05 -18.67 9.53
N THR A 54 -4.11 -19.59 8.56
CA THR A 54 -2.94 -19.98 7.77
C THR A 54 -2.45 -18.86 6.85
N LYS A 55 -1.15 -18.93 6.52
CA LYS A 55 -0.57 -18.11 5.46
C LYS A 55 -1.35 -18.29 4.16
N ARG A 56 -1.57 -17.19 3.44
CA ARG A 56 -2.35 -17.19 2.21
C ARG A 56 -1.74 -18.16 1.19
N THR A 57 -2.52 -19.16 0.82
CA THR A 57 -2.13 -20.16 -0.17
C THR A 57 -2.60 -19.68 -1.55
N PRO A 58 -1.69 -19.54 -2.54
CA PRO A 58 -2.04 -19.08 -3.87
C PRO A 58 -2.88 -20.12 -4.63
N TRP A 59 -3.77 -19.64 -5.50
CA TRP A 59 -4.72 -20.48 -6.26
C TRP A 59 -4.03 -21.60 -7.06
N ASN A 60 -2.84 -21.34 -7.60
CA ASN A 60 -2.06 -22.29 -8.40
C ASN A 60 -1.57 -23.52 -7.62
N LYS A 61 -1.58 -23.46 -6.28
CA LYS A 61 -1.17 -24.59 -5.43
C LYS A 61 -2.31 -25.51 -5.05
N PHE A 62 -3.56 -25.20 -5.44
CA PHE A 62 -4.70 -26.07 -5.15
C PHE A 62 -4.89 -27.11 -6.25
N HIS A 63 -5.31 -28.30 -5.85
CA HIS A 63 -5.68 -29.35 -6.79
C HIS A 63 -7.04 -29.04 -7.46
N GLN A 64 -7.28 -29.61 -8.65
CA GLN A 64 -8.48 -29.31 -9.44
C GLN A 64 -9.80 -29.58 -8.71
N GLN A 65 -9.81 -30.61 -7.86
CA GLN A 65 -10.98 -30.92 -7.04
C GLN A 65 -11.28 -29.82 -6.00
N ALA A 66 -10.25 -29.18 -5.44
CA ALA A 66 -10.42 -28.08 -4.50
C ALA A 66 -10.89 -26.82 -5.23
N LEU A 67 -10.32 -26.50 -6.40
CA LEU A 67 -10.74 -25.36 -7.22
C LEU A 67 -12.21 -25.47 -7.65
N LYS A 68 -12.66 -26.66 -8.08
CA LYS A 68 -14.07 -26.92 -8.38
C LYS A 68 -14.98 -26.75 -7.16
N LYS A 69 -14.55 -27.21 -5.97
CA LYS A 69 -15.29 -26.98 -4.71
C LYS A 69 -15.39 -25.50 -4.38
N PHE A 70 -14.30 -24.72 -4.50
CA PHE A 70 -14.33 -23.28 -4.29
C PHE A 70 -15.27 -22.57 -5.26
N ALA A 71 -15.22 -22.94 -6.55
CA ALA A 71 -16.13 -22.37 -7.54
C ALA A 71 -17.61 -22.67 -7.21
N ALA A 72 -17.92 -23.89 -6.76
CA ALA A 72 -19.29 -24.29 -6.40
C ALA A 72 -19.79 -23.67 -5.09
N GLU A 73 -18.97 -23.67 -4.04
CA GLU A 73 -19.35 -23.21 -2.70
C GLU A 73 -19.46 -21.68 -2.61
N PHE A 74 -18.59 -20.96 -3.33
CA PHE A 74 -18.52 -19.51 -3.26
C PHE A 74 -19.18 -18.78 -4.44
N ALA A 75 -19.81 -19.51 -5.38
CA ALA A 75 -20.50 -18.97 -6.56
C ALA A 75 -21.43 -17.78 -6.21
N ASN A 76 -22.16 -17.90 -5.10
CA ASN A 76 -23.18 -16.94 -4.65
C ASN A 76 -22.71 -16.06 -3.47
N SER A 77 -21.46 -16.18 -3.04
CA SER A 77 -20.98 -15.45 -1.87
C SER A 77 -20.55 -14.02 -2.23
N PRO A 78 -20.92 -12.99 -1.44
CA PRO A 78 -20.52 -11.60 -1.70
C PRO A 78 -19.01 -11.37 -1.48
N ARG A 79 -18.33 -12.31 -0.84
CA ARG A 79 -16.87 -12.31 -0.63
C ARG A 79 -16.10 -12.76 -1.87
N PHE A 80 -16.80 -13.31 -2.88
CA PHE A 80 -16.19 -13.87 -4.08
C PHE A 80 -16.23 -12.87 -5.24
N THR A 81 -15.11 -12.17 -5.48
CA THR A 81 -15.03 -11.10 -6.48
C THR A 81 -15.13 -11.64 -7.92
N PRO A 82 -15.68 -10.85 -8.89
CA PRO A 82 -15.80 -11.25 -10.28
C PRO A 82 -14.47 -11.67 -10.92
N ALA A 83 -13.40 -10.91 -10.64
CA ALA A 83 -12.05 -11.18 -11.13
C ALA A 83 -11.53 -12.54 -10.63
N MET A 84 -11.79 -12.87 -9.36
CA MET A 84 -11.42 -14.16 -8.78
C MET A 84 -12.20 -15.32 -9.39
N LYS A 85 -13.48 -15.14 -9.76
CA LYS A 85 -14.26 -16.17 -10.47
C LYS A 85 -13.60 -16.52 -11.80
N VAL A 86 -13.15 -15.51 -12.55
CA VAL A 86 -12.47 -15.69 -13.84
C VAL A 86 -11.15 -16.43 -13.66
N LEU A 87 -10.35 -16.04 -12.66
CA LEU A 87 -9.07 -16.69 -12.36
C LEU A 87 -9.23 -18.16 -11.95
N ILE A 88 -10.22 -18.48 -11.11
CA ILE A 88 -10.43 -19.87 -10.69
C ILE A 88 -10.98 -20.70 -11.85
N ASN A 89 -11.93 -20.15 -12.61
CA ASN A 89 -12.48 -20.85 -13.77
C ASN A 89 -11.43 -21.05 -14.88
N SER A 90 -10.45 -20.16 -15.02
CA SER A 90 -9.35 -20.35 -15.98
C SER A 90 -8.33 -21.39 -15.52
N LEU A 91 -8.19 -21.59 -14.21
CA LEU A 91 -7.34 -22.64 -13.64
C LEU A 91 -8.00 -24.02 -13.66
N ILE A 92 -9.33 -24.08 -13.70
CA ILE A 92 -10.09 -25.33 -13.88
C ILE A 92 -9.94 -25.79 -15.33
N LEU A 93 -9.27 -26.92 -15.54
CA LEU A 93 -9.22 -27.55 -16.85
C LEU A 93 -10.65 -27.99 -17.23
N PRO A 94 -11.12 -27.68 -18.46
CA PRO A 94 -12.43 -28.14 -18.93
C PRO A 94 -12.42 -29.67 -19.00
N ASP A 95 -13.38 -30.30 -18.32
CA ASP A 95 -13.60 -31.73 -18.45
C ASP A 95 -13.94 -32.02 -19.92
N PRO A 96 -13.38 -33.09 -20.54
CA PRO A 96 -13.73 -33.44 -21.90
C PRO A 96 -15.25 -33.67 -21.99
N PRO A 97 -15.93 -33.22 -23.06
CA PRO A 97 -17.36 -33.36 -23.16
C PRO A 97 -17.75 -34.84 -23.08
N LEU A 98 -18.59 -35.16 -22.10
CA LEU A 98 -19.30 -36.43 -21.99
C LEU A 98 -20.23 -36.55 -23.20
N ASN A 99 -19.71 -37.11 -24.28
CA ASN A 99 -20.56 -37.57 -25.38
C ASN A 99 -21.47 -38.67 -24.85
N ALA A 100 -22.76 -38.43 -24.94
CA ALA A 100 -23.80 -39.41 -24.76
C ALA A 100 -23.59 -40.56 -25.75
N GLY A 101 -23.30 -41.75 -25.23
CA GLY A 101 -23.25 -42.99 -25.99
C GLY A 101 -21.85 -43.36 -26.51
N ALA A 102 -21.06 -44.03 -25.68
CA ALA A 102 -20.03 -44.94 -26.17
C ALA A 102 -19.85 -46.06 -25.15
N THR A 103 -20.27 -47.24 -25.59
CA THR A 103 -19.85 -48.55 -25.10
C THR A 103 -18.34 -48.59 -24.89
N ASN A 104 -17.93 -49.31 -23.86
CA ASN A 104 -16.56 -49.68 -23.48
C ASN A 104 -15.58 -49.77 -24.67
N GLU A 105 -14.84 -48.70 -24.97
CA GLU A 105 -13.70 -48.76 -25.89
C GLU A 105 -12.55 -47.90 -25.37
N VAL A 106 -11.55 -48.62 -24.86
CA VAL A 106 -10.10 -48.38 -24.93
C VAL A 106 -9.60 -46.97 -24.58
N GLU A 107 -9.09 -46.90 -23.35
CA GLU A 107 -8.13 -45.92 -22.86
C GLU A 107 -6.93 -45.83 -23.83
N ALA A 108 -6.88 -44.76 -24.63
CA ALA A 108 -5.72 -44.45 -25.45
C ALA A 108 -4.57 -43.99 -24.52
N PRO A 109 -3.40 -44.64 -24.56
CA PRO A 109 -2.27 -44.21 -23.72
C PRO A 109 -1.75 -42.86 -24.22
N LEU A 110 -1.67 -41.90 -23.31
CA LEU A 110 -1.03 -40.61 -23.55
C LEU A 110 0.41 -40.81 -24.04
N PRO A 111 0.92 -40.00 -24.98
CA PRO A 111 2.33 -40.02 -25.33
C PRO A 111 3.15 -39.66 -24.09
N VAL A 112 3.96 -40.62 -23.64
CA VAL A 112 4.95 -40.45 -22.59
C VAL A 112 5.90 -39.34 -23.04
N VAL A 113 5.75 -38.15 -22.45
CA VAL A 113 6.77 -37.10 -22.53
C VAL A 113 8.04 -37.70 -21.92
N PRO A 114 9.15 -37.84 -22.67
CA PRO A 114 10.35 -38.43 -22.12
C PRO A 114 10.80 -37.59 -20.92
N GLU A 115 10.94 -38.28 -19.79
CA GLU A 115 11.45 -37.75 -18.53
C GLU A 115 12.77 -37.03 -18.80
N VAL A 116 12.72 -35.70 -18.76
CA VAL A 116 13.92 -34.84 -18.81
C VAL A 116 14.81 -35.29 -17.66
N ILE A 117 15.96 -35.84 -18.01
CA ILE A 117 17.02 -36.28 -17.12
C ILE A 117 17.26 -35.16 -16.10
N LYS A 118 16.78 -35.34 -14.88
CA LYS A 118 17.13 -34.47 -13.76
C LYS A 118 18.60 -34.71 -13.47
N ALA A 119 19.45 -33.75 -13.80
CA ALA A 119 20.84 -33.76 -13.38
C ALA A 119 20.90 -34.01 -11.85
N PRO A 120 21.83 -34.84 -11.35
CA PRO A 120 21.96 -35.09 -9.93
C PRO A 120 22.38 -33.79 -9.23
N ARG A 121 21.39 -33.03 -8.75
CA ARG A 121 21.63 -31.85 -7.92
C ARG A 121 22.04 -32.38 -6.56
N ALA A 122 23.28 -32.10 -6.16
CA ALA A 122 23.77 -32.41 -4.83
C ALA A 122 22.74 -31.98 -3.78
N ALA A 123 22.47 -32.86 -2.82
CA ALA A 123 21.55 -32.57 -1.72
C ALA A 123 21.97 -31.24 -1.09
N LEU A 124 21.11 -30.23 -1.20
CA LEU A 124 21.34 -28.94 -0.56
C LEU A 124 21.38 -29.23 0.94
N VAL A 125 22.58 -29.18 1.52
CA VAL A 125 22.73 -29.12 2.97
C VAL A 125 21.91 -27.92 3.41
N LYS A 126 20.85 -28.17 4.18
CA LYS A 126 20.03 -27.15 4.79
C LYS A 126 20.93 -26.40 5.77
N VAL A 127 21.59 -25.35 5.28
CA VAL A 127 22.20 -24.35 6.14
C VAL A 127 21.05 -23.84 6.99
N GLU A 128 21.11 -24.10 8.29
CA GLU A 128 20.14 -23.59 9.25
C GLU A 128 20.08 -22.09 9.03
N GLY A 129 18.97 -21.66 8.44
CA GLY A 129 18.78 -20.27 8.10
C GLY A 129 18.88 -19.47 9.38
N PHE A 130 19.69 -18.41 9.36
CA PHE A 130 19.76 -17.45 10.44
C PHE A 130 18.33 -17.04 10.82
N GLU A 131 17.88 -17.41 12.01
CA GLU A 131 16.58 -16.95 12.51
C GLU A 131 16.65 -15.42 12.54
N ARG A 132 15.89 -14.78 11.64
CA ARG A 132 15.69 -13.34 11.74
C ARG A 132 14.92 -13.13 13.04
N PRO A 133 15.41 -12.33 13.99
CA PRO A 133 14.62 -12.01 15.17
C PRO A 133 13.33 -11.35 14.66
N LEU A 134 12.21 -12.09 14.74
CA LEU A 134 10.86 -11.56 14.62
C LEU A 134 10.57 -10.76 15.89
N ALA A 135 11.33 -9.70 16.11
CA ALA A 135 10.94 -8.65 17.03
C ALA A 135 10.00 -7.75 16.24
N ASP A 136 8.71 -8.11 16.20
CA ASP A 136 7.69 -7.20 15.73
C ASP A 136 7.83 -5.90 16.55
N PRO A 137 8.13 -4.75 15.92
CA PRO A 137 8.39 -3.52 16.66
C PRO A 137 7.09 -3.08 17.32
N SER A 138 6.96 -3.43 18.60
CA SER A 138 5.87 -2.97 19.42
C SER A 138 6.01 -1.47 19.57
N PHE A 139 4.94 -0.70 19.30
CA PHE A 139 4.93 0.77 19.40
C PHE A 139 5.52 1.28 20.73
N PHE A 140 5.28 0.54 21.82
CA PHE A 140 5.82 0.83 23.15
C PHE A 140 7.31 0.48 23.34
N ALA A 141 7.87 -0.44 22.54
CA ALA A 141 9.30 -0.77 22.58
C ALA A 141 10.17 0.36 22.00
N ALA A 142 9.65 1.11 21.02
CA ALA A 142 10.31 2.29 20.48
C ALA A 142 10.41 3.42 21.52
N LEU A 143 9.39 3.56 22.38
CA LEU A 143 9.33 4.56 23.46
C LEU A 143 10.37 4.34 24.57
N SER A 144 10.81 3.10 24.80
CA SER A 144 11.85 2.78 25.80
C SER A 144 13.28 2.99 25.30
N SER A 145 13.48 3.30 24.02
CA SER A 145 14.81 3.58 23.49
C SER A 145 15.29 4.98 23.89
N SER A 146 16.60 5.20 24.00
CA SER A 146 17.16 6.54 24.31
C SER A 146 16.71 7.60 23.31
N MET A 147 16.51 7.23 22.04
CA MET A 147 15.98 8.12 21.00
C MET A 147 14.47 8.36 21.17
N GLY A 148 13.72 7.33 21.58
CA GLY A 148 12.30 7.44 21.90
C GLY A 148 12.02 8.37 23.09
N PHE A 149 12.85 8.33 24.13
CA PHE A 149 12.77 9.28 25.25
C PHE A 149 13.04 10.72 24.82
N LEU A 150 14.01 10.95 23.93
CA LEU A 150 14.28 12.29 23.38
C LEU A 150 13.09 12.79 22.57
N ALA A 151 12.51 11.95 21.70
CA ALA A 151 11.31 12.28 20.94
C ALA A 151 10.10 12.56 21.85
N LEU A 152 9.93 11.80 22.93
CA LEU A 152 8.89 12.01 23.93
C LEU A 152 9.08 13.35 24.66
N LEU A 153 10.30 13.68 25.08
CA LEU A 153 10.60 14.97 25.72
C LEU A 153 10.36 16.16 24.78
N LEU A 154 10.70 16.02 23.50
CA LEU A 154 10.44 17.04 22.49
C LEU A 154 8.93 17.22 22.28
N LEU A 155 8.17 16.14 22.16
CA LEU A 155 6.71 16.18 22.02
C LEU A 155 6.05 16.80 23.26
N ILE A 156 6.47 16.41 24.46
CA ILE A 156 6.01 16.99 25.71
C ILE A 156 6.35 18.49 25.75
N GLY A 157 7.58 18.87 25.41
CA GLY A 157 8.02 20.27 25.34
C GLY A 157 7.20 21.10 24.35
N ALA A 158 6.90 20.56 23.17
CA ALA A 158 6.05 21.21 22.18
C ALA A 158 4.60 21.39 22.68
N ASN A 159 4.06 20.40 23.40
CA ASN A 159 2.74 20.49 24.03
C ASN A 159 2.71 21.56 25.15
N PHE A 160 3.76 21.68 25.95
CA PHE A 160 3.91 22.76 26.93
C PHE A 160 4.06 24.13 26.26
N TYR A 161 4.81 24.22 25.16
CA TYR A 161 4.93 25.46 24.40
C TYR A 161 3.59 25.91 23.81
N ALA A 162 2.81 24.98 23.25
CA ALA A 162 1.46 25.27 22.78
C ALA A 162 0.53 25.75 23.91
N ALA A 163 0.62 25.14 25.09
CA ALA A 163 -0.13 25.58 26.27
C ALA A 163 0.24 27.00 26.71
N TYR A 164 1.54 27.35 26.63
CA TYR A 164 2.04 28.69 26.92
C TYR A 164 1.47 29.74 25.96
N GLU A 165 1.49 29.47 24.65
CA GLU A 165 0.92 30.40 23.66
C GLU A 165 -0.60 30.56 23.82
N VAL A 166 -1.33 29.49 24.11
CA VAL A 166 -2.78 29.56 24.37
C VAL A 166 -3.07 30.39 25.63
N ALA A 167 -2.22 30.34 26.66
CA ALA A 167 -2.37 31.13 27.87
C ALA A 167 -2.21 32.64 27.58
N LEU A 168 -1.20 33.01 26.79
CA LEU A 168 -0.98 34.40 26.35
C LEU A 168 -2.12 34.89 25.46
N PHE A 169 -2.56 34.10 24.48
CA PHE A 169 -3.61 34.51 23.54
C PHE A 169 -5.00 34.69 24.19
N LYS A 170 -5.26 34.01 25.31
CA LYS A 170 -6.56 34.05 26.00
C LYS A 170 -6.55 34.82 27.32
N ASP A 171 -5.44 35.49 27.66
CA ASP A 171 -5.21 36.19 28.93
C ASP A 171 -5.55 35.33 30.16
N ARG A 172 -5.05 34.08 30.18
CA ARG A 172 -5.24 33.15 31.29
C ARG A 172 -3.96 32.93 32.07
N SER A 173 -4.10 32.53 33.34
CA SER A 173 -2.94 32.27 34.19
C SER A 173 -2.09 31.15 33.60
N VAL A 174 -0.84 31.49 33.25
CA VAL A 174 0.13 30.57 32.63
C VAL A 174 0.28 29.29 33.45
N ALA A 175 0.36 29.42 34.78
CA ALA A 175 0.45 28.29 35.71
C ALA A 175 -0.74 27.31 35.60
N LEU A 176 -1.95 27.82 35.34
CA LEU A 176 -3.16 27.01 35.25
C LEU A 176 -3.22 26.25 33.92
N VAL A 177 -2.95 26.93 32.81
CA VAL A 177 -3.01 26.31 31.47
C VAL A 177 -1.87 25.30 31.29
N MET A 178 -0.66 25.61 31.76
CA MET A 178 0.47 24.68 31.75
C MET A 178 0.24 23.47 32.68
N GLY A 179 -0.34 23.67 33.87
CA GLY A 179 -0.63 22.59 34.81
C GLY A 179 -1.68 21.59 34.32
N VAL A 180 -2.70 22.07 33.59
CA VAL A 180 -3.71 21.19 32.98
C VAL A 180 -3.19 20.49 31.72
N SER A 181 -2.18 21.09 31.05
CA SER A 181 -1.59 20.55 29.81
C SER A 181 -0.63 19.38 30.01
N VAL A 182 -0.53 18.86 31.24
CA VAL A 182 0.08 17.55 31.53
C VAL A 182 -0.65 16.42 30.78
N VAL A 183 -1.95 16.59 30.49
CA VAL A 183 -2.68 15.72 29.55
C VAL A 183 -2.44 16.23 28.12
N PRO A 184 -1.72 15.48 27.27
CA PRO A 184 -1.36 15.94 25.94
C PRO A 184 -2.59 16.22 25.08
N ILE A 185 -2.52 17.29 24.28
CA ILE A 185 -3.52 17.72 23.28
C ILE A 185 -4.84 18.26 23.89
N ILE A 186 -5.41 17.60 24.89
CA ILE A 186 -6.74 17.96 25.45
C ILE A 186 -6.66 19.28 26.25
N GLY A 187 -5.61 19.47 27.06
CA GLY A 187 -5.46 20.66 27.90
C GLY A 187 -5.48 21.98 27.11
N PRO A 188 -4.58 22.18 26.13
CA PRO A 188 -4.55 23.40 25.33
C PRO A 188 -5.86 23.63 24.52
N LEU A 189 -6.45 22.55 24.00
CA LEU A 189 -7.67 22.62 23.18
C LEU A 189 -8.88 23.13 23.97
N VAL A 190 -9.04 22.69 25.22
CA VAL A 190 -10.14 23.13 26.10
C VAL A 190 -10.03 24.63 26.41
N PHE A 191 -8.83 25.14 26.69
CA PHE A 191 -8.63 26.56 26.96
C PHE A 191 -8.73 27.43 25.71
N PHE A 192 -8.36 26.89 24.54
CA PHE A 192 -8.58 27.55 23.26
C PHE A 192 -10.07 27.73 22.95
N CYS A 193 -10.90 26.72 23.22
CA CYS A 193 -12.35 26.79 23.03
C CYS A 193 -13.09 27.63 24.08
N MET A 194 -12.44 28.01 25.19
CA MET A 194 -13.05 28.87 26.21
C MET A 194 -12.99 30.36 25.77
N PRO A 195 -14.03 31.17 26.06
CA PRO A 195 -13.99 32.60 25.77
C PRO A 195 -12.83 33.30 26.50
N PRO A 196 -12.21 34.33 25.89
CA PRO A 196 -11.15 35.10 26.53
C PRO A 196 -11.67 35.77 27.81
N ARG A 197 -10.81 35.90 28.82
CA ARG A 197 -11.17 36.70 30.00
C ARG A 197 -11.09 38.16 29.62
N THR A 198 -12.18 38.90 29.74
CA THR A 198 -12.15 40.36 29.58
C THR A 198 -11.24 40.94 30.66
N PRO A 199 -10.27 41.79 30.31
CA PRO A 199 -9.47 42.47 31.32
C PRO A 199 -10.43 43.33 32.15
N LYS A 200 -10.48 43.09 33.46
CA LYS A 200 -11.22 43.94 34.38
C LYS A 200 -10.46 45.27 34.41
N SER A 201 -10.96 46.23 33.62
CA SER A 201 -10.41 47.57 33.45
C SER A 201 -10.18 48.24 34.81
N SER A 202 -8.93 48.65 35.05
CA SER A 202 -8.60 49.74 35.95
C SER A 202 -8.18 50.95 35.10
N ASN A 203 -9.20 51.60 34.54
CA ASN A 203 -9.28 53.01 34.10
C ASN A 203 -8.50 53.45 32.84
N PRO A 204 -8.85 54.61 32.24
CA PRO A 204 -9.41 54.73 30.89
C PRO A 204 -8.45 55.53 29.99
N GLU A 205 -8.95 56.06 28.86
CA GLU A 205 -8.30 57.01 27.93
C GLU A 205 -7.73 56.42 26.63
N ALA A 206 -8.13 57.08 25.53
CA ALA A 206 -7.66 57.03 24.14
C ALA A 206 -8.12 55.80 23.31
N GLU A 207 -9.26 55.90 22.62
CA GLU A 207 -9.40 56.39 21.21
C GLU A 207 -8.62 55.49 20.23
N GLU A 208 -9.30 54.53 19.59
CA GLU A 208 -9.92 54.70 18.26
C GLU A 208 -8.92 55.12 17.19
N VAL A 209 -8.44 54.18 16.36
CA VAL A 209 -8.44 54.32 14.89
C VAL A 209 -8.35 52.93 14.24
N ALA A 210 -9.39 52.54 13.50
CA ALA A 210 -9.27 51.62 12.36
C ALA A 210 -9.04 52.48 11.10
N PRO A 211 -8.34 51.97 10.07
CA PRO A 211 -9.14 51.57 8.91
C PRO A 211 -8.66 50.34 8.12
N ALA A 212 -9.70 49.73 7.55
CA ALA A 212 -9.88 48.82 6.42
C ALA A 212 -8.75 48.62 5.38
N GLU A 213 -8.62 47.33 5.03
CA GLU A 213 -8.57 46.70 3.68
C GLU A 213 -7.75 47.33 2.55
N THR A 214 -6.90 46.51 1.92
CA THR A 214 -6.97 46.23 0.47
C THR A 214 -6.30 44.90 0.16
N ALA A 215 -7.08 43.97 -0.40
CA ALA A 215 -6.61 42.76 -1.04
C ALA A 215 -5.95 43.07 -2.39
N SER A 216 -4.86 42.36 -2.71
CA SER A 216 -4.44 42.12 -4.10
C SER A 216 -3.56 40.87 -4.15
N GLN A 217 -4.17 39.74 -4.46
CA GLN A 217 -3.49 38.56 -4.97
C GLN A 217 -2.92 38.90 -6.34
N GLN A 218 -1.63 38.69 -6.54
CA GLN A 218 -1.02 38.73 -7.87
C GLN A 218 -0.46 37.34 -8.19
N ALA A 219 -1.32 36.56 -8.85
CA ALA A 219 -0.94 35.38 -9.59
C ALA A 219 -0.10 35.80 -10.79
N VAL A 220 1.18 35.44 -10.76
CA VAL A 220 2.03 35.46 -11.96
C VAL A 220 1.76 34.19 -12.74
N THR A 221 0.89 34.33 -13.74
CA THR A 221 0.68 33.40 -14.83
C THR A 221 1.97 33.32 -15.65
N SER A 222 2.76 32.26 -15.47
CA SER A 222 3.84 31.93 -16.40
C SER A 222 3.24 31.23 -17.61
N THR A 223 3.43 31.89 -18.75
CA THR A 223 3.08 31.53 -20.12
C THR A 223 3.29 30.05 -20.42
N SER A 224 2.21 29.37 -20.80
CA SER A 224 2.24 28.09 -21.50
C SER A 224 2.53 28.37 -22.98
N SER A 225 3.74 28.06 -23.46
CA SER A 225 3.97 27.77 -24.88
C SER A 225 4.17 26.26 -24.99
N GLU A 226 3.28 25.56 -25.69
CA GLU A 226 3.45 25.22 -27.11
C GLU A 226 4.33 23.98 -27.27
N ASN A 227 3.67 22.87 -27.64
CA ASN A 227 4.17 21.55 -28.07
C ASN A 227 5.60 21.13 -27.64
N PRO A 228 5.74 20.10 -26.76
CA PRO A 228 7.04 19.63 -26.29
C PRO A 228 7.66 18.64 -27.29
N ASP A 229 8.17 19.13 -28.42
CA ASP A 229 9.00 18.26 -29.26
C ASP A 229 10.42 18.10 -28.70
N SER A 230 10.90 19.03 -27.86
CA SER A 230 11.99 18.79 -26.91
C SER A 230 12.08 19.91 -25.87
N ILE A 231 12.16 19.56 -24.58
CA ILE A 231 12.43 20.55 -23.51
C ILE A 231 13.68 20.11 -22.75
N PHE A 232 14.66 21.01 -22.66
CA PHE A 232 15.94 20.80 -21.98
C PHE A 232 15.95 21.52 -20.63
N TYR A 233 16.43 20.83 -19.60
CA TYR A 233 16.65 21.37 -18.27
C TYR A 233 18.09 21.12 -17.84
N ARG A 234 18.86 22.18 -17.61
CA ARG A 234 20.26 22.11 -17.18
C ARG A 234 20.39 22.48 -15.72
N SER A 235 21.20 21.71 -14.99
CA SER A 235 21.46 21.90 -13.55
C SER A 235 22.12 23.26 -13.21
N GLY A 236 22.70 23.93 -14.21
CA GLY A 236 23.28 25.28 -14.07
C GLY A 236 22.29 26.44 -14.27
N GLU A 237 21.16 26.21 -14.96
CA GLU A 237 20.13 27.24 -15.20
C GLU A 237 18.99 27.15 -14.18
N MET A 238 18.68 25.95 -13.72
CA MET A 238 17.65 25.68 -12.72
C MET A 238 18.16 24.72 -11.66
N THR A 239 17.84 24.98 -10.38
CA THR A 239 18.13 24.03 -9.31
C THR A 239 17.22 22.81 -9.43
N ILE A 240 17.79 21.69 -9.88
CA ILE A 240 17.09 20.40 -9.95
C ILE A 240 16.96 19.86 -8.53
N ASN A 241 15.75 19.95 -7.97
CA ASN A 241 15.41 19.42 -6.65
C ASN A 241 14.03 18.74 -6.69
N ARG A 242 13.60 18.14 -5.58
CA ARG A 242 12.29 17.50 -5.47
C ARG A 242 11.13 18.38 -5.99
N ARG A 243 11.09 19.66 -5.62
CA ARG A 243 10.01 20.58 -6.03
C ARG A 243 10.02 20.80 -7.54
N PHE A 244 11.19 20.89 -8.16
CA PHE A 244 11.32 20.98 -9.60
C PHE A 244 10.70 19.75 -10.29
N ILE A 245 11.05 18.53 -9.83
CA ILE A 245 10.50 17.29 -10.38
C ILE A 245 8.98 17.23 -10.22
N GLU A 246 8.46 17.54 -9.03
CA GLU A 246 7.01 17.49 -8.76
C GLU A 246 6.21 18.54 -9.54
N THR A 247 6.82 19.67 -9.92
CA THR A 247 6.11 20.76 -10.63
C THR A 247 6.25 20.67 -12.14
N LYS A 248 7.45 20.39 -12.66
CA LYS A 248 7.74 20.34 -14.11
C LYS A 248 7.57 18.95 -14.70
N LEU A 249 7.76 17.90 -13.91
CA LEU A 249 7.72 16.50 -14.38
C LEU A 249 6.58 15.70 -13.77
N ALA A 250 5.54 16.37 -13.26
CA ALA A 250 4.35 15.73 -12.68
C ALA A 250 3.71 14.69 -13.61
N GLY A 251 3.78 14.90 -14.93
CA GLY A 251 3.27 13.98 -15.95
C GLY A 251 3.92 12.59 -15.89
N PHE A 252 5.22 12.53 -15.60
CA PHE A 252 5.99 11.28 -15.50
C PHE A 252 5.81 10.58 -14.15
N MET A 253 5.22 11.22 -13.15
CA MET A 253 4.96 10.61 -11.84
C MET A 253 3.68 9.77 -11.81
N LYS A 254 2.82 9.87 -12.84
CA LYS A 254 1.59 9.08 -12.93
C LYS A 254 1.91 7.64 -13.31
N MET A 255 1.30 6.67 -12.61
CA MET A 255 1.48 5.23 -12.85
C MET A 255 1.27 4.82 -14.31
N VAL A 256 0.38 5.53 -15.02
CA VAL A 256 0.18 5.40 -16.47
C VAL A 256 0.28 6.80 -17.09
N PRO A 257 1.29 7.07 -17.95
CA PRO A 257 1.39 8.34 -18.66
C PRO A 257 0.09 8.64 -19.41
N SER A 258 -0.45 9.85 -19.23
CA SER A 258 -1.74 10.27 -19.80
C SER A 258 -1.63 11.67 -20.40
N GLY A 259 -2.31 11.92 -21.52
CA GLY A 259 -2.27 13.21 -22.23
C GLY A 259 -0.97 13.41 -23.03
N ASP A 260 -0.40 14.60 -22.92
CA ASP A 260 0.77 15.06 -23.71
C ASP A 260 2.05 14.23 -23.46
N TYR A 261 2.11 13.50 -22.34
CA TYR A 261 3.23 12.65 -21.95
C TYR A 261 3.15 11.21 -22.48
N LYS A 262 2.08 10.84 -23.21
CA LYS A 262 1.76 9.45 -23.56
C LYS A 262 2.78 8.77 -24.49
N ASN A 263 3.71 9.50 -25.10
CA ASN A 263 4.80 8.94 -25.93
C ASN A 263 6.14 9.67 -25.72
N LEU A 264 6.27 10.40 -24.62
CA LEU A 264 7.49 11.12 -24.28
C LEU A 264 8.32 10.28 -23.33
N TRP A 265 9.64 10.38 -23.51
CA TRP A 265 10.60 9.80 -22.62
C TRP A 265 11.40 10.92 -21.97
N LEU A 266 11.78 10.67 -20.71
CA LEU A 266 12.69 11.51 -19.98
C LEU A 266 14.08 10.90 -20.07
N ALA A 267 15.00 11.58 -20.75
CA ALA A 267 16.41 11.27 -20.74
C ALA A 267 17.09 12.07 -19.62
N VAL A 268 17.70 11.37 -18.67
CA VAL A 268 18.41 11.94 -17.52
C VAL A 268 19.89 11.66 -17.69
N ARG A 269 20.68 12.71 -17.95
CA ARG A 269 22.13 12.61 -18.04
C ARG A 269 22.75 12.86 -16.68
N THR A 270 23.40 11.83 -16.19
CA THR A 270 24.10 11.79 -14.90
C THR A 270 25.60 11.69 -15.16
N ALA A 271 26.44 11.88 -14.14
CA ALA A 271 27.87 11.59 -14.24
C ALA A 271 28.16 10.14 -14.68
N ASP A 272 27.31 9.19 -14.28
CA ASP A 272 27.48 7.75 -14.50
C ASP A 272 26.92 7.25 -15.84
N GLY A 273 26.23 8.11 -16.60
CA GLY A 273 25.62 7.74 -17.89
C GLY A 273 24.28 8.41 -18.15
N GLU A 274 23.68 8.05 -19.29
CA GLU A 274 22.35 8.51 -19.70
C GLU A 274 21.28 7.45 -19.41
N PHE A 275 20.22 7.84 -18.72
CA PHE A 275 19.11 6.96 -18.36
C PHE A 275 17.82 7.44 -18.98
N TRP A 276 17.09 6.50 -19.57
CA TRP A 276 15.80 6.76 -20.16
C TRP A 276 14.70 6.21 -19.27
N THR A 277 13.65 7.01 -19.03
CA THR A 277 12.52 6.59 -18.21
C THR A 277 11.20 7.14 -18.75
N GLN A 278 10.15 6.35 -18.58
CA GLN A 278 8.76 6.78 -18.80
C GLN A 278 8.03 7.11 -17.50
N ASN A 279 8.59 6.69 -16.36
CA ASN A 279 7.93 6.84 -15.07
C ASN A 279 8.92 7.08 -13.92
N ILE A 280 8.60 8.10 -13.12
CA ILE A 280 9.25 8.37 -11.85
C ILE A 280 8.39 7.74 -10.75
N THR A 281 8.93 6.73 -10.09
CA THR A 281 8.17 5.89 -9.13
C THR A 281 8.17 6.49 -7.74
N LYS A 282 9.28 7.11 -7.33
CA LYS A 282 9.42 7.72 -6.01
C LYS A 282 10.33 8.93 -6.09
N THR A 283 10.00 9.94 -5.29
CA THR A 283 10.76 11.19 -5.18
C THR A 283 11.04 11.43 -3.71
N THR A 284 12.30 11.54 -3.33
CA THR A 284 12.74 11.85 -1.96
C THR A 284 13.32 13.26 -1.92
N GLN A 285 13.90 13.70 -0.79
CA GLN A 285 14.52 15.03 -0.72
C GLN A 285 15.84 15.10 -1.50
N GLU A 286 16.58 13.99 -1.60
CA GLU A 286 17.94 13.95 -2.16
C GLU A 286 18.04 13.14 -3.47
N SER A 287 17.06 12.27 -3.72
CA SER A 287 17.07 11.34 -4.85
C SER A 287 15.69 11.13 -5.47
N MET A 288 15.68 10.63 -6.70
CA MET A 288 14.48 10.10 -7.35
C MET A 288 14.72 8.67 -7.85
N THR A 289 13.70 7.83 -7.74
CA THR A 289 13.72 6.46 -8.28
C THR A 289 12.98 6.44 -9.60
N VAL A 290 13.69 6.07 -10.67
CA VAL A 290 13.15 5.98 -12.03
C VAL A 290 13.10 4.53 -12.50
N LYS A 291 12.11 4.22 -13.35
CA LYS A 291 12.02 2.92 -14.03
C LYS A 291 12.77 2.99 -15.35
N THR A 292 13.89 2.31 -15.44
CA THR A 292 14.73 2.27 -16.64
C THR A 292 14.67 0.89 -17.27
N PRO A 293 14.44 0.77 -18.59
CA PRO A 293 14.54 -0.51 -19.28
C PRO A 293 16.03 -0.87 -19.46
N VAL A 294 16.46 -1.99 -18.90
CA VAL A 294 17.79 -2.57 -19.10
C VAL A 294 17.60 -3.97 -19.67
N GLU A 295 18.04 -4.20 -20.92
CA GLU A 295 18.09 -5.53 -21.55
C GLU A 295 16.80 -6.37 -21.42
N ASN A 296 15.63 -5.75 -21.60
CA ASN A 296 14.27 -6.34 -21.47
C ASN A 296 13.71 -6.48 -20.05
N VAL A 297 14.38 -5.98 -19.01
CA VAL A 297 13.87 -5.92 -17.63
C VAL A 297 13.69 -4.46 -17.20
N TRP A 298 12.57 -4.18 -16.52
CA TRP A 298 12.34 -2.88 -15.89
C TRP A 298 13.06 -2.83 -14.55
N ASP A 299 14.16 -2.09 -14.48
CA ASP A 299 14.92 -1.88 -13.25
C ASP A 299 14.53 -0.56 -12.57
N HIS A 300 14.60 -0.55 -11.23
CA HIS A 300 14.36 0.65 -10.44
C HIS A 300 15.69 1.23 -10.01
N ARG A 301 16.07 2.36 -10.62
CA ARG A 301 17.34 3.02 -10.34
C ARG A 301 17.11 4.28 -9.53
N GLU A 302 17.84 4.41 -8.42
CA GLU A 302 17.87 5.62 -7.62
C GLU A 302 18.95 6.56 -8.15
N ILE A 303 18.56 7.81 -8.44
CA ILE A 303 19.43 8.85 -8.99
C ILE A 303 19.40 10.03 -8.02
N SER A 304 20.57 10.46 -7.54
CA SER A 304 20.69 11.65 -6.69
C SER A 304 20.57 12.93 -7.53
N TYR A 305 19.86 13.94 -7.02
CA TYR A 305 19.71 15.22 -7.71
C TYR A 305 21.04 15.92 -7.99
N PHE A 306 22.02 15.75 -7.10
CA PHE A 306 23.35 16.34 -7.25
C PHE A 306 24.14 15.79 -8.43
N GLN A 307 23.81 14.57 -8.88
CA GLN A 307 24.52 13.93 -9.99
C GLN A 307 23.90 14.25 -11.34
N ILE A 308 22.71 14.84 -11.37
CA ILE A 308 21.99 15.18 -12.60
C ILE A 308 22.62 16.44 -13.21
N LYS A 309 23.13 16.30 -14.44
CA LYS A 309 23.70 17.41 -15.21
C LYS A 309 22.65 18.03 -16.13
N GLU A 310 21.88 17.18 -16.80
CA GLU A 310 20.89 17.58 -17.80
C GLU A 310 19.70 16.61 -17.80
N MET A 311 18.51 17.14 -18.04
CA MET A 311 17.30 16.37 -18.29
C MET A 311 16.66 16.85 -19.59
N GLU A 312 16.30 15.91 -20.45
CA GLU A 312 15.68 16.20 -21.74
C GLU A 312 14.38 15.40 -21.85
N ILE A 313 13.29 16.08 -22.17
CA ILE A 313 12.05 15.42 -22.56
C ILE A 313 12.10 15.28 -24.08
N ARG A 314 12.14 14.05 -24.58
CA ARG A 314 12.17 13.77 -26.02
C ARG A 314 11.31 12.57 -26.39
N ARG A 315 10.85 12.52 -27.63
CA ARG A 315 10.22 11.32 -28.18
C ARG A 315 11.29 10.25 -28.39
N TRP A 316 10.99 9.01 -28.01
CA TRP A 316 11.89 7.89 -28.31
C TRP A 316 11.93 7.68 -29.82
N VAL A 317 13.11 7.82 -30.41
CA VAL A 317 13.41 7.41 -31.77
C VAL A 317 14.24 6.16 -31.63
N ALA A 318 13.71 5.01 -32.04
CA ALA A 318 14.53 3.82 -32.18
C ALA A 318 15.54 4.12 -33.29
N GLU A 319 16.83 4.17 -32.95
CA GLU A 319 17.88 4.11 -33.95
C GLU A 319 17.69 2.79 -34.71
N GLU A 320 17.23 2.86 -35.96
CA GLU A 320 17.29 1.72 -36.88
C GLU A 320 18.77 1.43 -37.13
N SER A 321 19.30 0.45 -36.41
CA SER A 321 20.59 -0.19 -36.69
C SER A 321 20.38 -1.45 -37.51
#